data_AF-A0A161YIA6-F1
#
_entry.id   AF-A0A161YIA6-F1
#
_cell.length_a   1.000
_cell.length_b   1.000
_cell.length_c   1.000
_cell.angle_alpha   90.00
_cell.angle_beta   90.00
_cell.angle_gamma   90.00
#
_symmetry.space_group_name_H-M   'P 1'
#
loop_
_entity.id
_entity.type
_entity.pdbx_description
1 polymer ?
#
loop_
_entity_poly.entity_id
_entity_poly.type
_entity_poly.pdbx_seq_one_letter_code
_entity_poly.pdbx_strand_id
1 'polypeptide(L)'
;MITSTNHLNDARAMSITSDGQIADQLFQHYHEKLLDMPKVLELLRSQGIDDAQILHKYLGYSDRSLNKALPGARTALGGFVRGRLQAMQLLRKSGHEVFAGCVVEPCFDLNGMVCSACGVRFRRQASRARPRMVFWYRAGIYYAPFEFLLPKMGGYYA
;
A
#
# COMPACT_ATOMS: atom_id res chain seq x y z
N MET A 1 16.87 -5.00 14.02
CA MET A 1 17.48 -4.94 12.68
C MET A 1 17.03 -6.17 11.92
N ILE A 2 16.02 -6.01 11.06
CA ILE A 2 15.58 -7.07 10.13
C ILE A 2 15.86 -6.50 8.75
N THR A 3 16.91 -7.01 8.11
CA THR A 3 17.27 -6.62 6.75
C THR A 3 16.27 -7.33 5.83
N SER A 4 15.14 -6.70 5.55
CA SER A 4 14.14 -7.22 4.61
C SER A 4 14.72 -7.16 3.19
N THR A 5 15.32 -8.26 2.75
CA THR A 5 15.72 -8.49 1.37
C THR A 5 14.51 -8.26 0.46
N ASN A 6 14.67 -7.44 -0.58
CA ASN A 6 13.62 -7.15 -1.54
C ASN A 6 13.34 -8.39 -2.41
N HIS A 7 12.45 -9.27 -1.92
CA HIS A 7 12.15 -10.57 -2.51
C HIS A 7 11.31 -10.49 -3.81
N LEU A 8 10.86 -9.30 -4.22
CA LEU A 8 10.12 -9.09 -5.47
C LEU A 8 10.89 -9.55 -6.72
N ASN A 9 12.23 -9.70 -6.63
CA ASN A 9 13.11 -10.08 -7.72
C ASN A 9 13.64 -11.53 -7.68
N ASP A 10 13.28 -12.35 -6.69
CA ASP A 10 13.78 -13.73 -6.58
C ASP A 10 12.74 -14.76 -7.08
N ALA A 11 13.04 -15.39 -8.22
CA ALA A 11 12.16 -16.34 -8.89
C ALA A 11 12.01 -17.69 -8.15
N ARG A 12 12.97 -18.09 -7.30
CA ARG A 12 12.94 -19.40 -6.61
C ARG A 12 12.08 -19.38 -5.34
N ALA A 13 11.98 -18.24 -4.65
CA ALA A 13 11.13 -18.09 -3.48
C ALA A 13 9.64 -17.98 -3.83
N MET A 14 9.30 -17.61 -5.08
CA MET A 14 7.97 -17.08 -5.42
C MET A 14 6.88 -18.12 -5.78
N SER A 15 7.24 -19.38 -6.07
CA SER A 15 6.23 -20.43 -6.35
C SER A 15 5.48 -20.90 -5.10
N ILE A 16 5.97 -20.51 -3.92
CA ILE A 16 5.43 -20.84 -2.58
C ILE A 16 4.83 -19.58 -1.91
N THR A 17 5.01 -18.39 -2.51
CA THR A 17 4.60 -17.13 -1.91
C THR A 17 3.08 -16.98 -1.92
N SER A 18 2.50 -16.88 -0.73
CA SER A 18 1.08 -16.63 -0.51
C SER A 18 0.67 -15.21 -0.91
N ASP A 19 -0.62 -15.00 -1.14
CA ASP A 19 -1.20 -13.66 -1.36
C ASP A 19 -0.85 -12.68 -0.24
N GLY A 20 -0.84 -13.16 1.01
CA GLY A 20 -0.45 -12.33 2.14
C GLY A 20 0.98 -11.82 2.03
N GLN A 21 1.92 -12.68 1.65
CA GLN A 21 3.33 -12.27 1.47
C GLN A 21 3.52 -11.31 0.29
N ILE A 22 2.75 -11.47 -0.79
CA ILE A 22 2.75 -10.51 -1.91
C ILE A 22 2.19 -9.15 -1.46
N ALA A 23 1.12 -9.15 -0.67
CA ALA A 23 0.56 -7.92 -0.11
C ALA A 23 1.58 -7.24 0.82
N ASP A 24 2.19 -7.97 1.75
CA ASP A 24 3.19 -7.41 2.67
C ASP A 24 4.35 -6.74 1.94
N GLN A 25 4.89 -7.37 0.89
CA GLN A 25 5.94 -6.77 0.07
C GLN A 25 5.48 -5.47 -0.63
N LEU A 26 4.23 -5.41 -1.06
CA LEU A 26 3.66 -4.18 -1.63
C LEU A 26 3.57 -3.07 -0.57
N PHE A 27 3.06 -3.37 0.62
CA PHE A 27 2.92 -2.37 1.68
C PHE A 27 4.27 -1.95 2.27
N GLN A 28 5.25 -2.85 2.33
CA GLN A 28 6.65 -2.51 2.61
C GLN A 28 7.19 -1.54 1.57
N HIS A 29 6.98 -1.82 0.27
CA HIS A 29 7.40 -0.90 -0.78
C HIS A 29 6.78 0.49 -0.61
N TYR A 30 5.50 0.58 -0.24
CA TYR A 30 4.87 1.86 0.07
C TYR A 30 5.47 2.55 1.29
N HIS A 31 5.80 1.81 2.35
CA HIS A 31 6.44 2.36 3.54
C HIS A 31 7.80 2.97 3.20
N GLU A 32 8.65 2.24 2.49
CA GLU A 32 9.95 2.72 2.00
C GLU A 32 9.79 3.99 1.15
N LYS A 33 8.81 4.01 0.23
CA LYS A 33 8.52 5.19 -0.59
C LYS A 33 8.04 6.41 0.19
N LEU A 34 7.36 6.21 1.32
CA LEU A 34 6.97 7.33 2.19
C LEU A 34 8.21 7.92 2.89
N LEU A 35 9.08 7.07 3.43
CA LEU A 35 10.28 7.50 4.14
C LEU A 35 11.25 8.26 3.22
N ASP A 36 11.31 7.89 1.94
CA ASP A 36 12.12 8.57 0.91
C ASP A 36 11.49 9.89 0.39
N MET A 37 10.35 10.34 0.93
CA MET A 37 9.59 11.47 0.40
C MET A 37 9.40 12.60 1.42
N PRO A 38 10.43 13.43 1.68
CA PRO A 38 10.39 14.49 2.70
C PRO A 38 9.17 15.41 2.61
N LYS A 39 8.74 15.73 1.38
CA LYS A 39 7.57 16.60 1.14
C LYS A 39 6.25 16.00 1.64
N VAL A 40 6.11 14.67 1.60
CA VAL A 40 4.91 13.97 2.09
C VAL A 40 4.96 13.87 3.61
N LEU A 41 6.14 13.57 4.17
CA LEU A 41 6.38 13.53 5.62
C LEU A 41 6.09 14.89 6.28
N GLU A 42 6.58 15.99 5.70
CA GLU A 42 6.33 17.35 6.20
C GLU A 42 4.83 17.68 6.23
N LEU A 43 4.09 17.30 5.17
CA LEU A 43 2.64 17.52 5.17
C LEU A 43 1.96 16.69 6.26
N LEU A 44 2.30 15.40 6.41
CA LEU A 44 1.74 14.57 7.48
C LEU A 44 1.95 15.20 8.86
N ARG A 45 3.16 15.70 9.14
CA ARG A 45 3.48 16.43 10.37
C ARG A 45 2.63 17.68 10.55
N SER A 46 2.45 18.48 9.50
CA SER A 46 1.56 19.65 9.53
C SER A 46 0.09 19.31 9.78
N GLN A 47 -0.32 18.07 9.50
CA GLN A 47 -1.65 17.54 9.75
C GLN A 47 -1.75 16.82 11.11
N GLY A 48 -0.71 16.91 11.95
CA GLY A 48 -0.67 16.30 13.27
C GLY A 48 -0.32 14.82 13.28
N ILE A 49 0.20 14.28 12.18
CA ILE A 49 0.76 12.92 12.12
C ILE A 49 2.27 12.99 12.29
N ASP A 50 2.75 12.57 13.46
CA ASP A 50 4.18 12.56 13.77
C ASP A 50 4.93 11.31 13.26
N ASP A 51 6.25 11.33 13.39
CA ASP A 51 7.11 10.23 12.93
C ASP A 51 6.84 8.93 13.71
N ALA A 52 6.46 9.01 14.98
CA ALA A 52 6.13 7.84 15.78
C ALA A 52 4.86 7.16 15.25
N GLN A 53 3.84 7.94 14.89
CA GLN A 53 2.62 7.43 14.26
C GLN A 53 2.90 6.85 12.88
N ILE A 54 3.75 7.49 12.06
CA ILE A 54 4.17 6.98 10.75
C ILE A 54 4.79 5.59 10.87
N LEU A 55 5.72 5.42 11.83
CA LEU A 55 6.41 4.15 12.06
C LEU A 55 5.49 3.10 12.71
N HIS A 56 4.76 3.46 13.77
CA HIS A 56 3.89 2.54 14.51
C HIS A 56 2.71 2.03 13.67
N LYS A 57 2.14 2.88 12.80
CA LYS A 57 1.05 2.49 11.89
C LYS A 57 1.54 1.97 10.55
N TYR A 58 2.86 1.93 10.35
CA TYR A 58 3.48 1.47 9.11
C TYR A 58 2.92 2.20 7.88
N LEU A 59 2.79 3.53 7.99
CA LEU A 59 2.21 4.34 6.92
C LEU A 59 3.09 4.26 5.67
N GLY A 60 2.47 4.27 4.50
CA GLY A 60 3.14 4.22 3.22
C GLY A 60 2.61 5.23 2.22
N TYR A 61 3.30 5.36 1.08
CA TYR A 61 2.90 6.22 -0.01
C TYR A 61 2.98 5.50 -1.35
N SER A 62 1.85 5.41 -2.05
CA SER A 62 1.79 4.89 -3.42
C SER A 62 2.14 6.02 -4.40
N ASP A 63 3.44 6.15 -4.68
CA ASP A 63 4.01 7.19 -5.54
C ASP A 63 3.87 6.91 -7.05
N ARG A 64 3.16 5.83 -7.41
CA ARG A 64 2.94 5.33 -8.79
C ARG A 64 4.17 4.66 -9.41
N SER A 65 5.18 4.30 -8.61
CA SER A 65 6.40 3.66 -9.09
C SER A 65 6.40 2.14 -9.03
N LEU A 66 5.35 1.50 -8.49
CA LEU A 66 5.32 0.03 -8.30
C LEU A 66 5.66 -0.74 -9.58
N ASN A 67 5.14 -0.29 -10.73
CA ASN A 67 5.40 -0.96 -12.01
C ASN A 67 6.88 -1.01 -12.39
N LYS A 68 7.70 -0.06 -11.90
CA LYS A 68 9.15 -0.06 -12.11
C LYS A 68 9.88 -0.98 -11.11
N ALA A 69 9.30 -1.20 -9.94
CA ALA A 69 9.84 -2.07 -8.91
C ALA A 69 9.53 -3.56 -9.17
N LEU A 70 8.43 -3.85 -9.85
CA LEU A 70 8.03 -5.21 -10.19
C LEU A 70 8.84 -5.78 -11.37
N PRO A 71 9.09 -7.10 -11.40
CA PRO A 71 9.70 -7.77 -12.56
C PRO A 71 8.95 -7.49 -13.87
N GLY A 72 9.67 -7.59 -14.99
CA GLY A 72 9.12 -7.30 -16.31
C GLY A 72 7.88 -8.14 -16.62
N ALA A 73 6.80 -7.51 -17.11
CA ALA A 73 5.48 -8.14 -17.27
C ALA A 73 5.46 -9.35 -18.24
N ARG A 74 6.44 -9.43 -19.16
CA ARG A 74 6.59 -10.56 -20.11
C ARG A 74 7.37 -11.75 -19.54
N THR A 75 7.91 -11.62 -18.33
CA THR A 75 8.54 -12.74 -17.62
C THR A 75 7.48 -13.56 -16.89
N ALA A 76 7.71 -14.86 -16.73
CA ALA A 76 6.80 -15.72 -15.96
C ALA A 76 6.54 -15.16 -14.55
N LEU A 77 7.60 -14.66 -13.89
CA LEU A 77 7.52 -14.06 -12.56
C LEU A 77 6.69 -12.76 -12.55
N GLY A 78 6.99 -11.84 -13.47
CA GLY A 78 6.30 -10.55 -13.54
C GLY A 78 4.83 -10.68 -13.90
N GLY A 79 4.48 -11.67 -14.74
CA GLY A 79 3.11 -12.05 -15.04
C GLY A 79 2.39 -12.66 -13.83
N PHE A 80 3.04 -13.61 -13.14
CA PHE A 80 2.50 -14.23 -11.92
C PHE A 80 2.17 -13.20 -10.84
N VAL A 81 3.14 -12.36 -10.45
CA VAL A 81 2.96 -11.36 -9.38
C VAL A 81 1.85 -10.37 -9.73
N ARG A 82 1.80 -9.88 -10.99
CA ARG A 82 0.72 -8.99 -11.44
C ARG A 82 -0.63 -9.69 -11.42
N GLY A 83 -0.70 -10.95 -11.84
CA GLY A 83 -1.91 -11.76 -11.77
C GLY A 83 -2.44 -11.87 -10.34
N ARG A 84 -1.56 -12.15 -9.36
CA ARG A 84 -1.93 -12.20 -7.94
C ARG A 84 -2.39 -10.84 -7.41
N LEU A 85 -1.65 -9.77 -7.68
CA LEU A 85 -2.05 -8.41 -7.29
C LEU A 85 -3.40 -7.98 -7.91
N GLN A 86 -3.69 -8.41 -9.14
CA GLN A 86 -4.98 -8.19 -9.78
C GLN A 86 -6.09 -9.02 -9.15
N ALA A 87 -5.85 -10.30 -8.86
CA ALA A 87 -6.79 -11.18 -8.18
C ALA A 87 -7.16 -10.64 -6.78
N MET A 88 -6.18 -10.10 -6.06
CA MET A 88 -6.37 -9.43 -4.78
C MET A 88 -6.97 -8.03 -4.90
N GLN A 89 -7.18 -7.47 -6.09
CA GLN A 89 -7.65 -6.09 -6.29
C GLN A 89 -6.72 -5.01 -5.71
N LEU A 90 -5.41 -5.26 -5.67
CA LEU A 90 -4.37 -4.25 -5.37
C LEU A 90 -3.85 -3.58 -6.65
N LEU A 91 -4.00 -4.26 -7.79
CA LEU A 91 -3.71 -3.75 -9.13
C LEU A 91 -4.97 -3.80 -10.00
N ARG A 92 -5.20 -2.75 -10.79
CA ARG A 92 -6.30 -2.71 -11.76
C ARG A 92 -6.00 -3.62 -12.95
N LYS A 93 -7.03 -3.97 -13.72
CA LYS A 93 -6.87 -4.64 -15.03
C LYS A 93 -5.93 -3.87 -15.97
N SER A 94 -5.93 -2.54 -15.89
CA SER A 94 -5.03 -1.66 -16.65
C SER A 94 -3.57 -1.65 -16.15
N GLY A 95 -3.22 -2.40 -15.12
CA GLY A 95 -1.89 -2.41 -14.51
C GLY A 95 -1.58 -1.21 -13.62
N HIS A 96 -2.56 -0.34 -13.35
CA HIS A 96 -2.39 0.77 -12.42
C HIS A 96 -2.69 0.33 -10.98
N GLU A 97 -1.92 0.87 -10.03
CA GLU A 97 -2.15 0.66 -8.60
C GLU A 97 -3.54 1.16 -8.19
N VAL A 98 -4.19 0.42 -7.30
CA VAL A 98 -5.48 0.83 -6.74
C VAL A 98 -5.32 2.05 -5.82
N PHE A 99 -4.22 2.10 -5.07
CA PHE A 99 -3.84 3.20 -4.18
C PHE A 99 -3.07 4.34 -4.85
N ALA A 100 -2.94 4.36 -6.19
CA ALA A 100 -2.15 5.37 -6.91
C ALA A 100 -2.36 6.81 -6.39
N GLY A 101 -1.31 7.40 -5.81
CA GLY A 101 -1.29 8.75 -5.23
C GLY A 101 -1.91 8.89 -3.84
N CYS A 102 -2.06 7.80 -3.10
CA CYS A 102 -2.56 7.80 -1.72
C CYS A 102 -1.42 7.69 -0.71
N VAL A 103 -1.57 8.35 0.44
CA VAL A 103 -0.97 7.89 1.70
C VAL A 103 -1.82 6.72 2.18
N VAL A 104 -1.18 5.65 2.62
CA VAL A 104 -1.80 4.36 2.89
C VAL A 104 -1.50 3.92 4.33
N GLU A 105 -2.53 3.46 5.02
CA GLU A 105 -2.47 2.89 6.37
C GLU A 105 -2.87 1.41 6.26
N PRO A 106 -1.93 0.46 6.37
CA PRO A 106 -2.23 -0.96 6.41
C PRO A 106 -2.78 -1.37 7.78
N CYS A 107 -3.47 -2.50 7.80
CA CYS A 107 -3.85 -3.22 9.01
C CYS A 107 -3.40 -4.67 8.89
N PHE A 108 -2.98 -5.23 10.02
CA PHE A 108 -2.35 -6.54 10.10
C PHE A 108 -3.28 -7.52 10.84
N ASP A 109 -3.26 -8.79 10.45
CA ASP A 109 -3.93 -9.87 11.17
C ASP A 109 -3.10 -10.33 12.39
N LEU A 110 -3.61 -11.33 13.12
CA LEU A 110 -2.94 -11.89 14.31
C LEU A 110 -1.58 -12.52 13.99
N ASN A 111 -1.30 -12.85 12.73
CA ASN A 111 -0.02 -13.38 12.29
C ASN A 111 0.94 -12.27 11.81
N GLY A 112 0.53 -11.00 11.93
CA GLY A 112 1.32 -9.86 11.47
C GLY A 112 1.30 -9.64 9.96
N MET A 113 0.40 -10.29 9.22
CA MET A 113 0.29 -10.15 7.77
C MET A 113 -0.77 -9.11 7.40
N VAL A 114 -0.54 -8.33 6.34
CA VAL A 114 -1.47 -7.28 5.90
C VAL A 114 -2.79 -7.89 5.42
N CYS A 115 -3.88 -7.55 6.12
CA CYS A 115 -5.22 -8.08 5.88
C CYS A 115 -6.20 -7.02 5.35
N SER A 116 -5.94 -5.73 5.59
CA SER A 116 -6.72 -4.63 5.02
C SER A 116 -5.88 -3.36 4.93
N ALA A 117 -6.39 -2.36 4.22
CA ALA A 117 -5.76 -1.04 4.17
C ALA A 117 -6.76 0.07 3.80
N CYS A 118 -6.48 1.28 4.29
CA CYS A 118 -7.12 2.51 3.87
C CYS A 118 -6.10 3.44 3.21
N GLY A 119 -6.48 4.09 2.12
CA GLY A 119 -5.68 5.07 1.43
C GLY A 119 -6.41 6.40 1.26
N VAL A 120 -5.74 7.51 1.56
CA VAL A 120 -6.25 8.87 1.35
C VAL A 120 -5.41 9.56 0.28
N ARG A 121 -6.08 10.12 -0.74
CA ARG A 121 -5.41 10.84 -1.82
C ARG A 121 -4.76 12.12 -1.31
N PHE A 122 -3.45 12.19 -1.44
CA PHE A 122 -2.60 13.27 -0.93
C PHE A 122 -2.75 14.59 -1.72
N ARG A 123 -3.07 14.53 -3.02
CA ARG A 123 -3.29 15.72 -3.86
C ARG A 123 -4.77 15.95 -4.13
N ARG A 124 -5.23 17.18 -3.92
CA ARG A 124 -6.49 17.71 -4.49
C ARG A 124 -6.29 17.87 -5.99
N GLN A 125 -6.46 16.80 -6.75
CA GLN A 125 -6.49 16.90 -8.21
C GLN A 125 -7.83 17.50 -8.60
N ALA A 126 -7.81 18.70 -9.20
CA ALA A 126 -8.97 19.47 -9.60
C ALA A 126 -9.83 18.82 -10.70
N SER A 127 -9.67 17.53 -11.01
CA SER A 127 -10.48 16.88 -12.04
C SER A 127 -10.86 15.44 -11.73
N ARG A 128 -12.18 15.23 -11.85
CA ARG A 128 -12.97 13.99 -11.83
C ARG A 128 -13.34 13.45 -10.46
N ALA A 129 -14.60 13.01 -10.37
CA ALA A 129 -15.29 12.41 -9.22
C ALA A 129 -14.65 11.09 -8.74
N ARG A 130 -13.35 11.10 -8.43
CA ARG A 130 -12.63 9.97 -7.84
C ARG A 130 -12.88 10.00 -6.32
N PRO A 131 -13.20 8.86 -5.70
CA PRO A 131 -13.31 8.78 -4.25
C PRO A 131 -12.05 9.35 -3.58
N ARG A 132 -12.17 10.16 -2.54
CA ARG A 132 -10.98 10.67 -1.82
C ARG A 132 -10.26 9.57 -1.04
N MET A 133 -11.03 8.55 -0.65
CA MET A 133 -10.59 7.42 0.14
C MET A 133 -10.71 6.14 -0.67
N VAL A 134 -9.79 5.22 -0.45
CA VAL A 134 -9.78 3.89 -1.03
C VAL A 134 -9.65 2.90 0.12
N PHE A 135 -10.49 1.87 0.11
CA PHE A 135 -10.39 0.77 1.07
C PHE A 135 -10.08 -0.51 0.32
N TRP A 136 -9.29 -1.36 0.94
CA TRP A 136 -8.96 -2.68 0.44
C TRP A 136 -9.04 -3.68 1.59
N TYR A 137 -9.55 -4.87 1.28
CA TYR A 137 -9.67 -5.99 2.20
C TYR A 137 -9.19 -7.25 1.49
N ARG A 138 -8.29 -8.01 2.12
CA ARG A 138 -7.88 -9.33 1.64
C ARG A 138 -9.06 -10.28 1.83
N ALA A 139 -9.50 -10.94 0.76
CA ALA A 139 -10.71 -11.78 0.78
C ALA A 139 -10.71 -12.77 1.96
N GLY A 140 -11.81 -12.77 2.73
CA GLY A 140 -12.05 -13.75 3.80
C GLY A 140 -11.72 -13.32 5.23
N ILE A 141 -11.45 -12.05 5.52
CA ILE A 141 -11.17 -11.61 6.90
C ILE A 141 -12.00 -10.37 7.27
N TYR A 142 -13.04 -10.58 8.08
CA TYR A 142 -13.78 -9.54 8.82
C TYR A 142 -14.00 -10.01 10.26
N TYR A 143 -13.20 -9.49 11.20
CA TYR A 143 -13.42 -9.74 12.64
C TYR A 143 -13.93 -8.50 13.39
N ALA A 144 -13.74 -7.29 12.85
CA ALA A 144 -14.21 -6.03 13.43
C ALA A 144 -14.12 -4.88 12.41
N PRO A 145 -14.85 -3.76 12.60
CA PRO A 145 -14.57 -2.51 11.88
C PRO A 145 -13.17 -2.00 12.24
N PHE A 146 -12.32 -1.76 11.23
CA PHE A 146 -10.99 -1.20 11.46
C PHE A 146 -11.09 0.31 11.76
N GLU A 147 -10.56 0.74 12.90
CA GLU A 147 -10.35 2.15 13.19
C GLU A 147 -9.06 2.64 12.53
N PHE A 148 -9.19 3.16 11.32
CA PHE A 148 -8.09 3.84 10.63
C PHE A 148 -7.89 5.27 11.18
N LEU A 149 -6.64 5.71 11.27
CA LEU A 149 -6.27 7.10 11.58
C LEU A 149 -6.60 8.03 10.40
N LEU A 150 -6.32 7.60 9.17
CA LEU A 150 -6.45 8.47 7.99
C LEU A 150 -7.89 8.98 7.72
N PRO A 151 -8.96 8.17 7.86
CA PRO A 151 -10.34 8.64 7.75
C PRO A 151 -10.74 9.70 8.78
N LYS A 152 -10.17 9.68 9.99
CA LYS A 152 -10.49 10.66 11.04
C LYS A 152 -10.04 12.08 10.65
N MET A 153 -9.08 12.21 9.74
CA MET A 153 -8.67 13.51 9.16
C MET A 153 -9.63 14.03 8.08
N GLY A 154 -10.56 13.20 7.58
CA GLY A 154 -11.50 13.56 6.51
C GLY A 154 -12.43 14.76 6.81
N GLY A 155 -12.49 15.22 8.07
CA GLY A 155 -13.22 16.41 8.50
C GLY A 155 -12.43 17.73 8.44
N TYR A 156 -11.10 17.70 8.28
CA TYR A 156 -10.24 18.89 8.33
C TYR A 156 -9.68 19.31 6.96
N TYR A 157 -10.00 18.58 5.89
CA TYR A 157 -9.63 18.92 4.51
C TYR A 157 -10.71 19.76 3.82
N ALA A 158 -10.98 20.94 4.36
CA ALA A 158 -11.75 21.99 3.69
C ALA A 158 -10.91 22.62 2.55
#